data_AF-T0Z4Q0-F1
#
_entry.id   AF-T0Z4Q0-F1
#
_cell.length_a   1.000
_cell.length_b   1.000
_cell.length_c   1.000
_cell.angle_alpha   90.00
_cell.angle_beta   90.00
_cell.angle_gamma   90.00
#
_symmetry.space_group_name_H-M   'P 1'
#
loop_
_entity.id
_entity.type
_entity.pdbx_description
1 polymer ?
#
loop_
_entity_poly.entity_id
_entity_poly.type
_entity_poly.pdbx_seq_one_letter_code
_entity_poly.pdbx_strand_id
1 'polypeptide(L)'
;PRAIAMIVRETQGYPYFLQEWGKHAWDVAARSPITLRDVELASRETIAALDESFFRVRFDRLTPSEKRYLRAMAELGPGPHRSGDIADVLERQVTALGPTRNQLIAKGMVWSPGHGDTAFTVPLFDTFMRRIMPGPAWRTE
;
A
#
# COMPACT_ATOMS: atom_id res chain seq x y z
N PRO A 1 -20.06 15.62 -8.40
CA PRO A 1 -19.11 16.14 -7.39
C PRO A 1 -18.65 15.11 -6.34
N ARG A 2 -19.58 14.43 -5.63
CA ARG A 2 -19.22 13.48 -4.55
C ARG A 2 -18.53 12.19 -5.03
N ALA A 3 -18.97 11.62 -6.16
CA ALA A 3 -18.36 10.43 -6.76
C ALA A 3 -16.87 10.68 -7.12
N ILE A 4 -16.58 11.79 -7.80
CA ILE A 4 -15.21 12.20 -8.15
C ILE A 4 -14.36 12.43 -6.88
N ALA A 5 -14.91 13.12 -5.88
CA ALA A 5 -14.19 13.37 -4.63
C ALA A 5 -13.82 12.06 -3.91
N MET A 6 -14.70 11.06 -3.95
CA MET A 6 -14.39 9.73 -3.42
C MET A 6 -13.25 9.07 -4.22
N ILE A 7 -13.30 9.06 -5.55
CA ILE A 7 -12.23 8.50 -6.38
C ILE A 7 -10.88 9.14 -6.05
N VAL A 8 -10.81 10.47 -5.97
CA VAL A 8 -9.55 11.17 -5.64
C VAL A 8 -9.05 10.78 -4.25
N ARG A 9 -9.95 10.64 -3.27
CA ARG A 9 -9.59 10.22 -1.91
C ARG A 9 -9.06 8.79 -1.86
N GLU A 10 -9.77 7.82 -2.44
CA GLU A 10 -9.36 6.39 -2.40
C GLU A 10 -8.03 6.18 -3.13
N THR A 11 -7.83 6.88 -4.25
CA THR A 11 -6.63 6.73 -5.08
C THR A 11 -5.44 7.54 -4.57
N GLN A 12 -5.68 8.46 -3.63
CA GLN A 12 -4.70 9.47 -3.18
C GLN A 12 -4.07 10.26 -4.34
N GLY A 13 -4.80 10.41 -5.45
CA GLY A 13 -4.33 11.08 -6.65
C GLY A 13 -3.30 10.31 -7.48
N TYR A 14 -3.03 9.02 -7.17
CA TYR A 14 -2.08 8.23 -7.93
C TYR A 14 -2.63 7.92 -9.34
N PRO A 15 -1.96 8.34 -10.43
CA PRO A 15 -2.52 8.32 -11.79
C PRO A 15 -3.03 6.95 -12.25
N TYR A 16 -2.29 5.89 -11.96
CA TYR A 16 -2.72 4.54 -12.34
C TYR A 16 -3.96 4.09 -11.55
N PHE A 17 -4.08 4.43 -10.27
CA PHE A 17 -5.28 4.09 -9.49
C PHE A 17 -6.48 4.91 -9.92
N LEU A 18 -6.29 6.18 -10.32
CA LEU A 18 -7.37 6.98 -10.94
C LEU A 18 -7.94 6.28 -12.18
N GLN A 19 -7.08 5.69 -13.01
CA GLN A 19 -7.50 4.95 -14.20
C GLN A 19 -8.28 3.68 -13.83
N GLU A 20 -7.78 2.89 -12.89
CA GLU A 20 -8.45 1.65 -12.45
C GLU A 20 -9.82 1.96 -11.82
N TRP A 21 -9.91 2.95 -10.92
CA TRP A 21 -11.19 3.36 -10.35
C TRP A 21 -12.15 3.90 -11.42
N GLY A 22 -11.64 4.66 -12.39
CA GLY A 22 -12.45 5.19 -13.49
C GLY A 22 -13.04 4.08 -14.36
N LYS A 23 -12.22 3.08 -14.72
CA LYS A 23 -12.66 1.89 -15.48
C LYS A 23 -13.73 1.11 -14.71
N HIS A 24 -13.45 0.71 -13.48
CA HIS A 24 -14.41 -0.08 -12.70
C HIS A 24 -15.71 0.70 -12.41
N ALA A 25 -15.64 2.00 -12.14
CA ALA A 25 -16.84 2.82 -11.96
C ALA A 25 -17.67 2.92 -13.24
N TRP A 26 -17.03 2.93 -14.41
CA TRP A 26 -17.71 2.87 -15.70
C TRP A 26 -18.40 1.53 -15.92
N ASP A 27 -17.72 0.42 -15.62
CA ASP A 27 -18.25 -0.93 -15.80
C ASP A 27 -19.43 -1.24 -14.87
N VAL A 28 -19.40 -0.71 -13.63
CA VAL A 28 -20.46 -0.90 -12.63
C VAL A 28 -21.69 -0.03 -12.90
N ALA A 29 -21.52 1.18 -13.43
CA ALA A 29 -22.61 2.13 -13.56
C ALA A 29 -23.59 1.72 -14.68
N ALA A 30 -24.85 1.48 -14.32
CA ALA A 30 -25.89 1.10 -15.29
C ALA A 30 -26.33 2.25 -16.21
N ARG A 31 -26.10 3.51 -15.80
CA ARG A 31 -26.48 4.71 -16.56
C ARG A 31 -25.66 5.91 -16.13
N SER A 32 -25.64 6.93 -16.99
CA SER A 32 -25.08 8.24 -16.67
C SER A 32 -26.10 9.10 -15.89
N PRO A 33 -25.64 9.95 -14.95
CA PRO A 33 -24.27 10.09 -14.45
C PRO A 33 -23.86 9.00 -13.44
N ILE A 34 -22.57 8.67 -13.40
CA ILE A 34 -21.99 7.78 -12.38
C ILE A 34 -22.24 8.36 -10.99
N THR A 35 -22.89 7.57 -10.14
CA THR A 35 -23.30 7.96 -8.79
C THR A 35 -22.21 7.64 -7.76
N LEU A 36 -22.37 8.17 -6.54
CA LEU A 36 -21.51 7.77 -5.42
C LEU A 36 -21.61 6.27 -5.14
N ARG A 37 -22.80 5.69 -5.29
CA ARG A 37 -23.04 4.27 -5.03
C ARG A 37 -22.29 3.37 -6.01
N ASP A 38 -22.23 3.77 -7.29
CA ASP A 38 -21.46 3.05 -8.30
C ASP A 38 -19.98 3.03 -7.95
N VAL A 39 -19.43 4.17 -7.49
CA VAL A 39 -18.04 4.27 -7.03
C VAL A 39 -17.76 3.43 -5.78
N GLU A 40 -18.68 3.38 -4.81
CA GLU A 40 -18.53 2.52 -3.62
C GLU A 40 -18.46 1.03 -3.97
N LEU A 41 -19.29 0.58 -4.92
CA LEU A 41 -19.28 -0.79 -5.42
C LEU A 41 -18.00 -1.07 -6.21
N ALA A 42 -17.69 -0.21 -7.17
CA ALA A 42 -16.47 -0.30 -7.99
C ALA A 42 -15.19 -0.34 -7.13
N SER A 43 -15.12 0.46 -6.06
CA SER A 43 -13.94 0.51 -5.19
C SER A 43 -13.58 -0.86 -4.58
N ARG A 44 -14.57 -1.69 -4.26
CA ARG A 44 -14.32 -3.03 -3.71
C ARG A 44 -13.69 -3.94 -4.75
N GLU A 45 -14.22 -3.91 -5.96
CA GLU A 45 -13.71 -4.68 -7.10
C GLU A 45 -12.32 -4.20 -7.51
N THR A 46 -12.10 -2.88 -7.55
CA THR A 46 -10.80 -2.31 -7.90
C THR A 46 -9.72 -2.68 -6.88
N ILE A 47 -10.02 -2.62 -5.58
CA ILE A 47 -9.07 -3.03 -4.55
C ILE A 47 -8.71 -4.52 -4.69
N ALA A 48 -9.70 -5.39 -4.91
CA ALA A 48 -9.44 -6.82 -5.12
C ALA A 48 -8.57 -7.07 -6.37
N ALA A 49 -8.88 -6.40 -7.48
CA ALA A 49 -8.09 -6.50 -8.71
C ALA A 49 -6.65 -6.01 -8.52
N LEU A 50 -6.45 -4.90 -7.79
CA LEU A 50 -5.12 -4.39 -7.46
C LEU A 50 -4.36 -5.33 -6.52
N ASP A 51 -5.03 -5.92 -5.54
CA ASP A 51 -4.44 -6.91 -4.64
C ASP A 51 -3.89 -8.08 -5.45
N GLU A 52 -4.65 -8.62 -6.39
CA GLU A 52 -4.26 -9.78 -7.21
C GLU A 52 -3.18 -9.48 -8.26
N SER A 53 -3.23 -8.30 -8.90
CA SER A 53 -2.41 -8.03 -10.09
C SER A 53 -1.30 -7.00 -9.89
N PHE A 54 -1.51 -6.00 -9.05
CA PHE A 54 -0.56 -4.89 -8.87
C PHE A 54 0.29 -5.08 -7.61
N PHE A 55 -0.34 -5.38 -6.47
CA PHE A 55 0.35 -5.52 -5.20
C PHE A 55 0.97 -6.90 -5.03
N ARG A 56 0.23 -7.98 -5.33
CA ARG A 56 0.73 -9.36 -5.18
C ARG A 56 2.00 -9.63 -5.96
N VAL A 57 2.08 -9.19 -7.21
CA VAL A 57 3.28 -9.40 -8.05
C VAL A 57 4.53 -8.73 -7.47
N ARG A 58 4.38 -7.58 -6.79
CA ARG A 58 5.49 -6.92 -6.09
C ARG A 58 5.83 -7.64 -4.79
N PHE A 59 4.81 -8.04 -4.04
CA PHE A 59 4.94 -8.76 -2.78
C PHE A 59 5.64 -10.12 -2.94
N ASP A 60 5.33 -10.86 -4.00
CA ASP A 60 5.89 -12.20 -4.23
C ASP A 60 7.39 -12.17 -4.54
N ARG A 61 7.94 -11.02 -4.93
CA ARG A 61 9.38 -10.80 -5.16
C ARG A 61 10.15 -10.48 -3.87
N LEU A 62 9.46 -10.36 -2.75
CA LEU A 62 10.05 -10.01 -1.46
C LEU A 62 10.51 -11.24 -0.70
N THR A 63 11.67 -11.13 -0.06
CA THR A 63 12.13 -12.09 0.94
C THR A 63 11.26 -12.00 2.20
N PRO A 64 11.27 -13.03 3.08
CA PRO A 64 10.53 -12.97 4.34
C PRO A 64 10.87 -11.74 5.20
N SER A 65 12.16 -11.37 5.28
CA SER A 65 12.59 -10.20 6.08
C SER A 65 12.12 -8.87 5.48
N GLU A 66 12.10 -8.75 4.15
CA GLU A 66 11.55 -7.58 3.46
C GLU A 66 10.04 -7.46 3.68
N LYS A 67 9.29 -8.57 3.60
CA LYS A 67 7.85 -8.60 3.90
C LYS A 67 7.57 -8.12 5.32
N ARG A 68 8.33 -8.61 6.31
CA ARG A 68 8.22 -8.16 7.70
C ARG A 68 8.52 -6.67 7.87
N TYR A 69 9.53 -6.15 7.18
CA TYR A 69 9.86 -4.72 7.23
C TYR A 69 8.70 -3.85 6.71
N LEU A 70 8.16 -4.18 5.54
CA LEU A 70 6.99 -3.47 5.00
C LEU A 70 5.75 -3.65 5.89
N ARG A 71 5.59 -4.81 6.51
CA ARG A 71 4.47 -5.08 7.41
C ARG A 71 4.58 -4.27 8.71
N ALA A 72 5.78 -4.08 9.23
CA ALA A 72 6.06 -3.19 10.36
C ALA A 72 5.78 -1.73 10.03
N MET A 73 6.19 -1.26 8.84
CA MET A 73 5.78 0.06 8.35
C MET A 73 4.25 0.19 8.33
N ALA A 74 3.54 -0.84 7.85
CA ALA A 74 2.08 -0.82 7.83
C ALA A 74 1.41 -0.81 9.21
N GLU A 75 2.09 -1.19 10.30
CA GLU A 75 1.57 -1.00 11.67
C GLU A 75 1.59 0.47 12.10
N LEU A 76 2.57 1.24 11.63
CA LEU A 76 2.75 2.64 11.99
C LEU A 76 1.73 3.57 11.31
N GLY A 77 0.93 3.04 10.39
CA GLY A 77 -0.10 3.78 9.66
C GLY A 77 0.44 4.48 8.41
N PRO A 78 -0.28 5.49 7.88
CA PRO A 78 0.15 6.24 6.70
C PRO A 78 1.31 7.20 6.99
N GLY A 79 2.17 7.41 5.99
CA GLY A 79 3.18 8.47 5.99
C GLY A 79 4.62 7.97 5.92
N PRO A 80 5.61 8.88 5.92
CA PRO A 80 6.98 8.50 6.16
C PRO A 80 7.17 8.09 7.61
N HIS A 81 7.97 7.05 7.84
CA HIS A 81 8.29 6.54 9.16
C HIS A 81 9.79 6.67 9.43
N ARG A 82 10.14 6.98 10.68
CA ARG A 82 11.55 6.97 11.11
C ARG A 82 12.04 5.53 11.11
N SER A 83 13.30 5.35 10.71
CA SER A 83 13.95 4.03 10.75
C SER A 83 14.00 3.45 12.17
N GLY A 84 14.01 4.32 13.20
CA GLY A 84 13.86 3.95 14.61
C GLY A 84 12.52 3.27 14.90
N ASP A 85 11.42 3.95 14.59
CA ASP A 85 10.06 3.43 14.82
C ASP A 85 9.83 2.07 14.15
N ILE A 86 10.33 1.90 12.92
CA ILE A 86 10.23 0.61 12.21
C ILE A 86 11.04 -0.48 12.95
N ALA A 87 12.20 -0.12 13.49
CA ALA A 87 13.05 -1.04 14.21
C ALA A 87 12.46 -1.44 15.57
N ASP A 88 11.80 -0.50 16.24
CA ASP A 88 11.07 -0.74 17.50
C ASP A 88 9.92 -1.72 17.27
N VAL A 89 9.15 -1.56 16.18
CA VAL A 89 8.08 -2.51 15.82
C VAL A 89 8.62 -3.90 15.53
N LEU A 90 9.83 -4.00 14.97
CA LEU A 90 10.48 -5.27 14.66
C LEU A 90 11.30 -5.84 15.82
N GLU A 91 11.45 -5.10 16.92
CA GLU A 91 12.30 -5.44 18.06
C GLU A 91 13.76 -5.75 17.65
N ARG A 92 14.31 -4.93 16.73
CA ARG A 92 15.67 -5.08 16.21
C ARG A 92 16.44 -3.78 16.25
N GLN A 93 17.76 -3.88 16.23
CA GLN A 93 18.63 -2.71 16.11
C GLN A 93 18.45 -2.05 14.73
N VAL A 94 18.30 -0.73 14.70
CA VAL A 94 18.14 0.07 13.46
C VAL A 94 19.26 -0.23 12.46
N THR A 95 20.50 -0.36 12.95
CA THR A 95 21.68 -0.65 12.12
C THR A 95 21.59 -1.99 11.40
N ALA A 96 20.90 -2.98 11.98
CA ALA A 96 20.70 -4.29 11.37
C ALA A 96 19.68 -4.28 10.22
N LEU A 97 18.86 -3.22 10.11
CA LEU A 97 17.81 -3.09 9.08
C LEU A 97 18.26 -2.30 7.84
N GLY A 98 19.42 -1.65 7.89
CA GLY A 98 19.98 -0.89 6.77
C GLY A 98 20.05 -1.67 5.45
N PRO A 99 20.59 -2.91 5.43
CA PRO A 99 20.62 -3.72 4.21
C PRO A 99 19.24 -4.04 3.64
N THR A 100 18.28 -4.45 4.48
CA THR A 100 16.89 -4.73 4.06
C THR A 100 16.21 -3.49 3.49
N ARG A 101 16.39 -2.34 4.14
CA ARG A 101 15.89 -1.06 3.63
C ARG A 101 16.46 -0.73 2.25
N ASN A 102 17.78 -0.90 2.05
CA ASN A 102 18.41 -0.61 0.76
C ASN A 102 17.90 -1.55 -0.34
N GLN A 103 17.67 -2.82 -0.03
CA GLN A 103 17.07 -3.78 -0.98
C GLN A 103 15.64 -3.39 -1.35
N LEU A 104 14.83 -2.96 -0.38
CA LEU A 104 13.47 -2.46 -0.62
C LEU A 104 13.46 -1.20 -1.48
N ILE A 105 14.44 -0.29 -1.30
CA ILE A 105 14.62 0.89 -2.17
C ILE A 105 14.98 0.44 -3.59
N ALA A 106 15.94 -0.48 -3.74
CA ALA A 106 16.34 -1.00 -5.05
C ALA A 106 15.18 -1.70 -5.79
N LYS A 107 14.29 -2.39 -5.05
CA LYS A 107 13.07 -3.00 -5.59
C LYS A 107 11.93 -2.00 -5.84
N GLY A 108 12.12 -0.73 -5.49
CA GLY A 108 11.11 0.32 -5.64
C GLY A 108 9.90 0.14 -4.73
N MET A 109 10.06 -0.51 -3.57
CA MET A 109 9.00 -0.70 -2.58
C MET A 109 8.87 0.50 -1.64
N VAL A 110 10.02 1.09 -1.30
CA VAL A 110 10.11 2.25 -0.41
C VAL A 110 11.10 3.28 -0.96
N TRP A 111 11.01 4.50 -0.46
CA TRP A 111 11.96 5.57 -0.75
C TRP A 111 12.22 6.42 0.50
N SER A 112 13.22 7.30 0.43
CA SER A 112 13.67 8.14 1.56
C SER A 112 13.28 9.61 1.33
N PRO A 113 12.19 10.12 1.91
CA PRO A 113 11.81 11.53 1.79
C PRO A 113 12.73 12.48 2.53
N GLY A 114 13.37 12.01 3.60
CA GLY A 114 14.31 12.75 4.42
C GLY A 114 15.37 11.83 5.01
N HIS A 115 16.36 12.41 5.69
CA HIS A 115 17.37 11.62 6.39
C HIS A 115 16.72 10.79 7.50
N GLY A 116 16.92 9.47 7.45
CA GLY A 116 16.36 8.52 8.42
C GLY A 116 14.90 8.12 8.18
N ASP A 117 14.22 8.72 7.20
CA ASP A 117 12.82 8.45 6.90
C ASP A 117 12.65 7.40 5.79
N THR A 118 11.55 6.67 5.86
CA THR A 118 11.18 5.65 4.88
C THR A 118 9.68 5.71 4.61
N ALA A 119 9.28 5.76 3.34
CA ALA A 119 7.88 5.79 2.91
C ALA A 119 7.64 4.78 1.79
N PHE A 120 6.42 4.25 1.67
CA PHE A 120 6.03 3.45 0.51
C PHE A 120 6.10 4.29 -0.78
N THR A 121 6.46 3.66 -1.89
CA THR A 121 6.52 4.32 -3.21
C THR A 121 5.16 4.48 -3.86
N VAL A 122 4.18 3.67 -3.47
CA VAL A 122 2.81 3.70 -3.99
C VAL A 122 1.81 3.74 -2.82
N PRO A 123 0.67 4.44 -2.97
CA PRO A 123 -0.35 4.44 -1.93
C PRO A 123 -1.01 3.07 -1.80
N LEU A 124 -1.75 2.90 -0.71
CA LEU A 124 -2.51 1.70 -0.36
C LEU A 124 -1.67 0.44 -0.09
N PHE A 125 -0.35 0.48 -0.30
CA PHE A 125 0.51 -0.68 -0.07
C PHE A 125 0.52 -1.10 1.41
N ASP A 126 0.45 -0.16 2.34
CA ASP A 126 0.28 -0.41 3.77
C ASP A 126 -1.02 -1.19 4.06
N THR A 127 -2.13 -0.76 3.46
CA THR A 127 -3.42 -1.45 3.61
C THR A 127 -3.38 -2.85 3.02
N PHE A 128 -2.71 -3.02 1.88
CA PHE A 128 -2.48 -4.33 1.26
C PHE A 128 -1.65 -5.23 2.18
N MET A 129 -0.58 -4.72 2.77
CA MET A 129 0.24 -5.48 3.73
C MET A 129 -0.60 -5.99 4.91
N ARG A 130 -1.51 -5.17 5.45
CA ARG A 130 -2.43 -5.58 6.53
C ARG A 130 -3.43 -6.66 6.08
N ARG A 131 -3.87 -6.66 4.81
CA ARG A 131 -4.77 -7.68 4.27
C ARG A 131 -4.06 -9.01 3.99
N ILE A 132 -2.88 -8.96 3.37
CA ILE A 132 -2.14 -10.16 2.92
C ILE A 132 -1.35 -10.84 4.04
N MET A 133 -0.95 -10.09 5.08
CA MET A 133 -0.30 -10.60 6.29
C MET A 133 -1.14 -10.20 7.53
N PRO A 134 -2.31 -10.84 7.73
CA PRO A 134 -3.25 -10.46 8.78
C PRO A 134 -2.77 -10.90 10.18
N GLY A 135 -3.31 -10.26 11.21
CA GLY A 135 -3.05 -10.61 12.61
C GLY A 135 -1.61 -10.34 13.06
N PRO A 136 -1.18 -10.94 14.19
CA PRO A 136 0.15 -10.72 14.76
C PRO A 136 1.21 -11.74 14.32
N ALA A 137 0.83 -12.81 13.61
CA ALA A 137 1.70 -13.95 13.30
C ALA A 137 2.97 -13.57 12.51
N TRP A 138 2.90 -12.52 11.70
CA TRP A 138 4.03 -12.00 10.91
C TRP A 138 5.22 -11.52 11.77
N ARG A 139 5.03 -11.31 13.08
CA ARG A 139 6.10 -10.91 14.01
C ARG A 139 7.03 -12.07 14.36
N THR A 140 6.55 -13.32 14.26
CA THR A 140 7.25 -14.52 14.75
C THR A 140 7.75 -15.46 13.65
N GLU A 141 7.21 -15.34 12.43
CA GLU A 141 7.71 -16.02 11.21
C GLU A 141 8.97 -15.33 10.69
#